data_AF-A0A6B3HYZ1-F1
#
_entry.id   AF-A0A6B3HYZ1-F1
#
_cell.length_a   1.000
_cell.length_b   1.000
_cell.length_c   1.000
_cell.angle_alpha   90.00
_cell.angle_beta   90.00
_cell.angle_gamma   90.00
#
_symmetry.space_group_name_H-M   'P 1'
#
loop_
_entity.id
_entity.type
_entity.pdbx_description
1 polymer ?
#
loop_
_entity_poly.entity_id
_entity_poly.type
_entity_poly.pdbx_seq_one_letter_code
_entity_poly.pdbx_strand_id
1 'polypeptide(L)'
;DVMENVGFEPGTVHGTLHGPGYSGAEGIGAGYTLPNGAAFADDFHTFAVDWAPDSITWSVDGNVFQRRTPADLGGKEWVFNKPFFLILNLAVGGYWPGD
;
A
#
# COMPACT_ATOMS: atom_id res chain seq x y z
N ASP A 1 3.43 -0.31 3.25
CA ASP A 1 3.82 -0.26 1.83
C ASP A 1 3.17 0.91 1.15
N VAL A 2 3.97 1.75 0.48
CA VAL A 2 3.46 2.90 -0.29
C VAL A 2 2.75 2.40 -1.54
N MET A 3 3.34 1.42 -2.23
CA MET A 3 2.80 0.78 -3.41
C MET A 3 3.39 -0.63 -3.53
N GLU A 4 2.53 -1.61 -3.78
CA GLU A 4 2.89 -2.92 -4.29
C GLU A 4 2.04 -3.23 -5.53
N ASN A 5 2.63 -3.83 -6.55
CA ASN A 5 1.93 -4.36 -7.72
C ASN A 5 2.33 -5.82 -7.93
N VAL A 6 1.36 -6.66 -8.31
CA VAL A 6 1.61 -8.04 -8.75
C VAL A 6 1.32 -8.14 -10.24
N GLY A 7 2.20 -8.79 -10.99
CA GLY A 7 2.17 -8.78 -12.45
C GLY A 7 0.91 -9.40 -13.08
N PHE A 8 0.20 -10.27 -12.37
CA PHE A 8 -1.08 -10.83 -12.82
C PHE A 8 -2.28 -9.88 -12.61
N GLU A 9 -2.10 -8.77 -11.87
CA GLU A 9 -3.06 -7.67 -11.69
C GLU A 9 -2.45 -6.34 -12.16
N PRO A 10 -2.12 -6.18 -13.46
CA PRO A 10 -1.31 -5.06 -13.93
C PRO A 10 -1.99 -3.69 -13.76
N GLY A 11 -3.31 -3.65 -13.62
CA GLY A 11 -4.09 -2.43 -13.41
C GLY A 11 -4.34 -2.08 -11.93
N THR A 12 -3.84 -2.87 -10.98
CA THR A 12 -4.12 -2.70 -9.54
C THR A 12 -2.84 -2.56 -8.72
N VAL A 13 -2.81 -1.57 -7.84
CA VAL A 13 -1.79 -1.44 -6.79
C VAL A 13 -2.40 -1.60 -5.41
N HIS A 14 -1.57 -1.99 -4.44
CA HIS A 14 -1.96 -2.23 -3.06
C HIS A 14 -1.17 -1.31 -2.13
N GLY A 15 -1.88 -0.66 -1.19
CA GLY A 15 -1.30 0.16 -0.13
C GLY A 15 -1.65 -0.42 1.24
N THR A 16 -0.64 -0.81 2.01
CA THR A 16 -0.82 -1.69 3.18
C THR A 16 -0.09 -1.17 4.42
N LEU A 17 -0.66 -1.38 5.59
CA LEU A 17 0.02 -1.24 6.88
C LEU A 17 0.33 -2.60 7.49
N HIS A 18 1.54 -2.72 8.01
CA HIS A 18 1.96 -3.87 8.80
C HIS A 18 2.46 -3.42 10.18
N GLY A 19 2.00 -4.11 11.21
CA GLY A 19 2.42 -3.89 12.60
C GLY A 19 2.04 -5.06 13.52
N PRO A 20 2.29 -4.93 14.83
CA PRO A 20 2.04 -5.99 15.80
C PRO A 20 0.56 -6.41 15.82
N GLY A 21 0.28 -7.65 15.41
CA GLY A 21 -1.07 -8.20 15.34
C GLY A 21 -1.85 -7.85 14.05
N TYR A 22 -1.21 -7.22 13.07
CA TYR A 22 -1.77 -6.93 11.74
C TYR A 22 -0.63 -6.90 10.70
N SER A 23 -0.09 -8.08 10.37
CA SER A 23 1.10 -8.21 9.50
C SER A 23 1.03 -9.47 8.64
N GLY A 24 1.94 -9.61 7.67
CA GLY A 24 1.86 -10.68 6.68
C GLY A 24 0.57 -10.57 5.86
N ALA A 25 -0.12 -11.69 5.64
CA ALA A 25 -1.41 -11.70 4.95
C ALA A 25 -2.51 -10.92 5.68
N GLU A 26 -2.35 -10.66 6.98
CA GLU A 26 -3.29 -9.90 7.81
C GLU A 26 -2.92 -8.41 7.89
N GLY A 27 -2.14 -7.90 6.93
CA GLY A 27 -1.90 -6.48 6.77
C GLY A 27 -3.20 -5.72 6.50
N ILE A 28 -3.27 -4.46 6.94
CA ILE A 28 -4.47 -3.64 6.77
C ILE A 28 -4.23 -2.73 5.57
N GLY A 29 -4.91 -3.01 4.46
CA GLY A 29 -4.70 -2.29 3.21
C GLY A 29 -5.96 -2.17 2.35
N ALA A 30 -5.77 -1.61 1.17
CA ALA A 30 -6.76 -1.53 0.11
C ALA A 30 -6.05 -1.51 -1.24
N GLY A 31 -6.75 -1.97 -2.27
CA GLY A 31 -6.32 -1.86 -3.65
C GLY A 31 -6.85 -0.58 -4.31
N TYR A 32 -6.11 -0.08 -5.29
CA TYR A 32 -6.56 0.94 -6.22
C TYR A 32 -6.36 0.42 -7.65
N THR A 33 -7.45 0.41 -8.42
CA THR A 33 -7.45 -0.08 -9.80
C THR A 33 -7.67 1.07 -10.77
N LEU A 34 -6.82 1.17 -11.79
CA LEU A 34 -6.99 2.15 -12.86
C LEU A 34 -8.30 1.91 -13.62
N PRO A 35 -8.98 2.99 -14.07
CA PRO A 35 -10.19 2.85 -14.85
C PRO A 35 -9.89 2.23 -16.23
N ASN A 36 -10.94 1.70 -16.86
CA ASN A 36 -10.92 1.24 -18.25
C ASN A 36 -9.94 0.09 -18.55
N GLY A 37 -9.48 -0.64 -17.53
CA GLY A 37 -8.55 -1.76 -17.72
C GLY A 37 -7.13 -1.35 -18.11
N ALA A 38 -6.75 -0.09 -17.87
CA ALA A 38 -5.38 0.37 -18.07
C ALA A 38 -4.41 -0.34 -17.10
N ALA A 39 -3.13 -0.46 -17.51
CA ALA A 39 -2.08 -1.01 -16.68
C ALA A 39 -1.16 0.09 -16.14
N PHE A 40 -0.68 -0.09 -14.91
CA PHE A 40 0.32 0.81 -14.31
C PHE A 40 1.68 0.78 -15.03
N ALA A 41 1.91 -0.24 -15.86
CA ALA A 41 3.12 -0.36 -16.67
C ALA A 41 3.08 0.49 -17.95
N ASP A 42 1.92 1.07 -18.31
CA ASP A 42 1.74 1.81 -19.56
C ASP A 42 2.30 3.25 -19.49
N ASP A 43 2.40 3.83 -18.30
CA ASP A 43 2.93 5.19 -18.08
C ASP A 43 3.50 5.36 -16.66
N PHE A 44 4.15 6.50 -16.41
CA PHE A 44 4.55 6.90 -15.06
C PHE A 44 3.36 7.40 -14.27
N HIS A 45 3.28 6.96 -13.02
CA HIS A 45 2.28 7.37 -12.05
C HIS A 45 2.94 7.89 -10.76
N THR A 46 2.26 8.79 -10.06
CA THR A 46 2.70 9.27 -8.76
C THR A 46 2.00 8.48 -7.65
N PHE A 47 2.77 7.65 -6.96
CA PHE A 47 2.33 6.94 -5.75
C PHE A 47 2.80 7.69 -4.52
N ALA A 48 1.89 8.05 -3.62
CA ALA A 48 2.24 8.86 -2.47
C ALA A 48 1.52 8.39 -1.20
N VAL A 49 2.18 8.66 -0.07
CA VAL A 49 1.55 8.66 1.25
C VAL A 49 1.72 10.02 1.91
N ASP A 50 0.62 10.58 2.41
CA ASP A 50 0.63 11.67 3.37
C ASP A 50 0.57 11.07 4.77
N TRP A 51 1.62 11.28 5.55
CA TRP A 51 1.81 10.64 6.84
C TRP A 51 1.91 11.68 7.97
N ALA A 52 1.03 11.54 8.94
CA ALA A 52 0.94 12.35 10.15
C ALA A 52 0.89 11.44 11.40
N PRO A 53 1.04 11.99 12.62
CA PRO A 53 1.10 11.17 13.85
C PRO A 53 -0.13 10.28 14.12
N ASP A 54 -1.27 10.57 13.52
CA ASP A 54 -2.53 9.85 13.74
C ASP A 54 -3.15 9.32 12.44
N SER A 55 -2.45 9.44 11.32
CA SER A 55 -2.99 9.05 10.03
C SER A 55 -1.95 8.81 8.95
N ILE A 56 -2.24 7.86 8.08
CA ILE A 56 -1.54 7.65 6.81
C ILE A 56 -2.60 7.62 5.71
N THR A 57 -2.41 8.40 4.66
CA THR A 57 -3.34 8.52 3.53
C THR A 57 -2.59 8.19 2.24
N TRP A 58 -3.09 7.22 1.47
CA TRP A 58 -2.50 6.82 0.20
C TRP A 58 -3.23 7.48 -0.96
N SER A 59 -2.46 7.87 -1.97
CA SER A 59 -2.98 8.35 -3.24
C SER A 59 -2.21 7.82 -4.45
N VAL A 60 -2.93 7.76 -5.58
CA VAL A 60 -2.40 7.51 -6.92
C VAL A 60 -2.78 8.69 -7.79
N ASP A 61 -1.79 9.39 -8.34
CA ASP A 61 -1.96 10.60 -9.15
C ASP A 61 -2.80 11.68 -8.43
N GLY A 62 -2.61 11.80 -7.12
CA GLY A 62 -3.37 12.70 -6.25
C GLY A 62 -4.79 12.21 -5.88
N ASN A 63 -5.25 11.09 -6.43
CA ASN A 63 -6.54 10.48 -6.06
C ASN A 63 -6.35 9.65 -4.79
N VAL A 64 -6.90 10.14 -3.67
CA VAL A 64 -6.89 9.40 -2.40
C VAL A 64 -7.79 8.17 -2.52
N PHE A 65 -7.22 6.99 -2.23
CA PHE A 65 -7.96 5.73 -2.24
C PHE A 65 -8.05 5.07 -0.86
N GLN A 66 -7.18 5.45 0.07
CA GLN A 66 -7.23 4.93 1.44
C GLN A 66 -6.72 5.95 2.45
N ARG A 67 -7.35 5.97 3.61
CA ARG A 67 -6.83 6.58 4.83
C ARG A 67 -6.93 5.59 5.98
N ARG A 68 -5.88 5.47 6.78
CA ARG A 68 -5.83 4.65 8.00
C ARG A 68 -5.42 5.49 9.19
N THR A 69 -5.99 5.18 10.34
CA THR A 69 -5.82 5.82 11.64
C THR A 69 -5.66 4.75 12.73
N PRO A 70 -5.26 5.11 13.95
CA PRO A 70 -5.26 4.17 15.07
C PRO A 70 -6.61 3.48 15.34
N ALA A 71 -7.74 4.15 15.02
CA ALA A 71 -9.07 3.59 15.22
C ALA A 71 -9.35 2.38 14.29
N ASP A 72 -8.69 2.32 13.13
CA ASP A 72 -8.81 1.21 12.18
C ASP A 72 -8.10 -0.07 12.64
N LEU A 73 -7.29 0.02 13.70
CA LEU A 73 -6.49 -1.11 14.20
C LEU A 73 -7.24 -2.03 15.16
N GLY A 74 -8.49 -1.71 15.53
CA GLY A 74 -9.28 -2.52 16.45
C GLY A 74 -8.63 -2.68 17.83
N GLY A 75 -7.98 -1.61 18.32
CA GLY A 75 -7.28 -1.60 19.61
C GLY A 75 -5.84 -2.13 19.59
N LYS A 76 -5.32 -2.56 18.43
CA LYS A 76 -3.91 -2.93 18.26
C LYS A 76 -3.01 -1.69 18.23
N GLU A 77 -1.72 -1.89 18.48
CA GLU A 77 -0.75 -0.81 18.64
C GLU A 77 -0.46 -0.04 17.33
N TRP A 78 -0.52 1.29 17.38
CA TRP A 78 -0.08 2.16 16.29
C TRP A 78 1.44 2.39 16.36
N VAL A 79 2.19 1.81 15.43
CA VAL A 79 3.67 1.79 15.46
C VAL A 79 4.33 2.75 14.46
N PHE A 80 3.57 3.69 13.90
CA PHE A 80 3.98 4.58 12.82
C PHE A 80 4.32 6.00 13.31
N ASN A 81 4.73 6.17 14.57
CA ASN A 81 5.17 7.46 15.12
C ASN A 81 6.66 7.45 15.43
N LYS A 82 7.45 7.10 14.42
CA LYS A 82 8.91 7.01 14.49
C LYS A 82 9.51 7.17 13.09
N PRO A 83 10.82 7.46 12.95
CA PRO A 83 11.48 7.49 11.66
C PRO A 83 11.43 6.13 10.95
N PHE A 84 11.22 6.16 9.64
CA PHE A 84 11.33 5.00 8.73
C PHE A 84 12.34 5.35 7.63
N PHE A 85 12.79 4.33 6.89
CA PHE A 85 13.61 4.49 5.68
C PHE A 85 12.86 3.94 4.47
N LEU A 86 13.27 4.34 3.27
CA LEU A 86 12.63 3.92 2.02
C LEU A 86 13.27 2.64 1.47
N ILE A 87 12.44 1.79 0.87
CA ILE A 87 12.85 0.61 0.12
C ILE A 87 12.24 0.73 -1.27
N LEU A 88 13.06 0.49 -2.30
CA LEU A 88 12.62 0.31 -3.69
C LEU A 88 13.23 -1.00 -4.17
N ASN A 89 12.40 -1.92 -4.65
CA ASN A 89 12.84 -3.20 -5.17
C ASN A 89 11.89 -3.73 -6.25
N LEU A 90 12.37 -4.71 -7.01
CA LEU A 90 11.57 -5.53 -7.91
C LEU A 90 11.81 -6.98 -7.52
N ALA A 91 10.77 -7.66 -7.02
CA ALA A 91 10.83 -9.07 -6.68
C ALA A 91 10.44 -9.93 -7.89
N VAL A 92 10.98 -11.15 -7.97
CA VAL A 92 10.62 -12.16 -8.98
C VAL A 92 10.25 -13.43 -8.21
N GLY A 93 9.01 -13.90 -8.40
CA GLY A 93 8.45 -15.01 -7.64
C GLY A 93 8.03 -14.64 -6.21
N GLY A 94 7.22 -15.50 -5.60
CA GLY A 94 6.82 -15.39 -4.20
C GLY A 94 5.40 -15.90 -3.94
N TYR A 95 5.07 -16.17 -2.67
CA TYR A 95 3.76 -16.72 -2.30
C TYR A 95 2.58 -15.90 -2.80
N TRP A 96 2.73 -14.58 -2.85
CA TRP A 96 1.69 -13.68 -3.31
C TRP A 96 1.71 -13.45 -4.83
N PRO A 97 2.82 -13.03 -5.48
CA PRO A 97 2.85 -12.81 -6.92
C PRO A 97 2.72 -14.10 -7.77
N GLY A 98 2.92 -15.28 -7.17
CA GLY A 98 3.04 -16.54 -7.90
C GLY A 98 4.47 -16.80 -8.37
N ASP A 99 4.67 -17.94 -9.04
CA ASP A 99 5.96 -18.36 -9.61
C ASP A 99 6.19 -17.79 -11.02
#